data_AF-A0A239NKU6-F1
#
_entry.id   AF-A0A239NKU6-F1
#
_cell.length_a   1.000
_cell.length_b   1.000
_cell.length_c   1.000
_cell.angle_alpha   90.00
_cell.angle_beta   90.00
_cell.angle_gamma   90.00
#
_symmetry.space_group_name_H-M   'P 1'
#
loop_
_entity.id
_entity.type
_entity.pdbx_description
1 polymer ?
#
loop_
_entity_poly.entity_id
_entity_poly.type
_entity_poly.pdbx_seq_one_letter_code
_entity_poly.pdbx_strand_id
1 'polypeptide(L)'
;MSFDLYFWPAGATKRPQQLADRLAEENTRGLVPDARVLAFRAELLRRWPELDGRIEPEHEEARYVVLTLAFGWPAISALPVLARAHQLDCYDPQVGRLAVAPAAVGLEGASTLEGRVLAHHLVRALRQISAYIGYRYDDLDEEALTGALDDTDDEAGPWFDYPLAGTPALTIFLARSQGGSAVSIRVEGLMNLVLSARIDTVLDVY
;
A
#
# COMPACT_ATOMS: atom_id res chain seq x y z
N MET A 1 -21.73 8.23 2.53
CA MET A 1 -20.92 9.46 2.40
C MET A 1 -19.88 9.18 1.32
N SER A 2 -19.77 10.03 0.30
CA SER A 2 -18.80 9.91 -0.78
C SER A 2 -17.78 11.06 -0.71
N PHE A 3 -16.67 10.90 -1.41
CA PHE A 3 -15.65 11.93 -1.56
C PHE A 3 -15.05 11.84 -2.97
N ASP A 4 -14.51 12.95 -3.45
CA ASP A 4 -13.98 13.06 -4.80
C ASP A 4 -12.46 13.15 -4.77
N LEU A 5 -11.81 12.38 -5.64
CA LEU A 5 -10.38 12.48 -5.91
C LEU A 5 -10.15 13.03 -7.29
N TYR A 6 -9.19 13.96 -7.40
CA TYR A 6 -8.89 14.63 -8.66
C TYR A 6 -7.54 14.15 -9.18
N PHE A 7 -7.47 13.88 -10.48
CA PHE A 7 -6.29 13.38 -11.16
C PHE A 7 -6.02 14.21 -12.40
N TRP A 8 -4.78 14.64 -12.60
CA TRP A 8 -4.38 15.43 -13.77
C TRP A 8 -2.91 15.19 -14.11
N PRO A 9 -2.42 15.58 -15.31
CA PRO A 9 -1.02 15.40 -15.69
C PRO A 9 -0.04 16.00 -14.68
N ALA A 10 0.98 15.22 -14.30
CA ALA A 10 1.92 15.64 -13.28
C ALA A 10 2.61 16.96 -13.65
N GLY A 11 2.67 17.90 -12.70
CA GLY A 11 3.26 19.22 -12.92
C GLY A 11 2.38 20.21 -13.69
N ALA A 12 1.11 19.90 -13.96
CA ALA A 12 0.16 20.81 -14.62
C ALA A 12 -0.09 22.11 -13.83
N THR A 13 0.11 22.12 -12.51
CA THR A 13 -0.08 23.30 -11.66
C THR A 13 0.90 23.34 -10.50
N LYS A 14 1.26 24.55 -10.06
CA LYS A 14 1.95 24.78 -8.78
C LYS A 14 0.98 25.00 -7.61
N ARG A 15 -0.32 25.12 -7.91
CA ARG A 15 -1.40 25.39 -6.95
C ARG A 15 -2.50 24.34 -7.14
N PRO A 16 -2.35 23.14 -6.54
CA PRO A 16 -3.24 22.01 -6.76
C PRO A 16 -4.66 22.29 -6.25
N GLN A 17 -4.81 22.94 -5.10
CA GLN A 17 -6.12 23.35 -4.55
C GLN A 17 -6.90 24.24 -5.52
N GLN A 18 -6.28 25.32 -6.03
CA GLN A 18 -6.93 26.22 -7.01
C GLN A 18 -7.26 25.54 -8.34
N LEU A 19 -6.60 24.43 -8.68
CA LEU A 19 -6.98 23.65 -9.84
C LEU A 19 -8.19 22.78 -9.51
N ALA A 20 -8.18 22.06 -8.38
CA ALA A 20 -9.30 21.25 -7.94
C ALA A 20 -10.59 22.06 -7.77
N ASP A 21 -10.53 23.23 -7.12
CA ASP A 21 -11.67 24.12 -6.95
C ASP A 21 -12.28 24.52 -8.32
N ARG A 22 -11.44 24.79 -9.32
CA ARG A 22 -11.90 25.10 -10.68
C ARG A 22 -12.50 23.89 -11.38
N LEU A 23 -11.91 22.71 -11.20
CA LEU A 23 -12.42 21.47 -11.80
C LEU A 23 -13.78 21.08 -11.20
N ALA A 24 -14.00 21.35 -9.91
CA ALA A 24 -15.31 21.19 -9.28
C ALA A 24 -16.39 22.10 -9.88
N GLU A 25 -15.99 23.23 -10.48
CA GLU A 25 -16.85 24.15 -11.26
C GLU A 25 -16.86 23.81 -12.77
N GLU A 26 -16.41 22.60 -13.17
CA GLU A 26 -16.27 22.15 -14.56
C GLU A 26 -15.34 23.04 -15.43
N ASN A 27 -14.50 23.86 -14.80
CA ASN A 27 -13.62 24.81 -15.48
C ASN A 27 -12.25 24.20 -15.79
N THR A 28 -12.11 23.70 -17.01
CA THR A 28 -10.88 23.02 -17.49
C THR A 28 -9.78 23.96 -18.00
N ARG A 29 -9.90 25.29 -17.79
CA ARG A 29 -8.98 26.28 -18.36
C ARG A 29 -7.54 26.06 -17.90
N GLY A 30 -6.65 25.86 -18.86
CA GLY A 30 -5.21 25.65 -18.63
C GLY A 30 -4.80 24.17 -18.55
N LEU A 31 -5.74 23.23 -18.66
CA LEU A 31 -5.42 21.83 -18.93
C LEU A 31 -5.55 21.53 -20.42
N VAL A 32 -4.66 20.68 -20.92
CA VAL A 32 -4.67 20.19 -22.31
C VAL A 32 -5.07 18.72 -22.26
N PRO A 33 -5.88 18.22 -23.23
CA PRO A 33 -6.15 16.78 -23.33
C PRO A 33 -4.85 15.99 -23.40
N ASP A 34 -4.80 14.90 -22.64
CA ASP A 34 -3.57 14.12 -22.49
C ASP A 34 -3.89 12.62 -22.57
N ALA A 35 -3.19 11.92 -23.47
CA ALA A 35 -3.37 10.48 -23.66
C ALA A 35 -3.10 9.67 -22.38
N ARG A 36 -2.27 10.20 -21.46
CA ARG A 36 -2.00 9.57 -20.16
C ARG A 36 -3.24 9.52 -19.27
N VAL A 37 -4.08 10.55 -19.33
CA VAL A 37 -5.34 10.62 -18.58
C VAL A 37 -6.32 9.57 -19.11
N LEU A 38 -6.40 9.40 -20.43
CA LEU A 38 -7.24 8.35 -21.05
C LEU A 38 -6.74 6.94 -20.73
N ALA A 39 -5.42 6.72 -20.80
CA ALA A 39 -4.82 5.45 -20.45
C ALA A 39 -5.08 5.10 -18.97
N PHE A 40 -4.96 6.07 -18.08
CA PHE A 40 -5.28 5.91 -16.66
C PHE A 40 -6.76 5.54 -16.45
N ARG A 41 -7.67 6.23 -17.14
CA ARG A 41 -9.11 5.94 -17.07
C ARG A 41 -9.44 4.52 -17.55
N ALA A 42 -8.87 4.10 -18.68
CA ALA A 42 -9.07 2.74 -19.19
C ALA A 42 -8.57 1.70 -18.19
N GLU A 43 -7.42 1.95 -17.56
CA GLU A 43 -6.84 1.06 -16.57
C GLU A 43 -7.65 1.01 -15.25
N LEU A 44 -8.25 2.14 -14.83
CA LEU A 44 -9.19 2.16 -13.71
C LEU A 44 -10.39 1.25 -13.97
N LEU A 45 -11.05 1.39 -15.13
CA LEU A 45 -12.21 0.58 -15.50
C LEU A 45 -11.85 -0.90 -15.73
N ARG A 46 -10.63 -1.18 -16.18
CA ARG A 46 -10.14 -2.55 -16.36
C ARG A 46 -9.92 -3.26 -15.01
N ARG A 47 -9.39 -2.54 -14.01
CA ARG A 47 -9.12 -3.10 -12.67
C ARG A 47 -10.34 -3.10 -11.76
N TRP A 48 -11.17 -2.08 -11.88
CA TRP A 48 -12.36 -1.85 -11.07
C TRP A 48 -13.52 -1.44 -11.97
N PRO A 49 -14.20 -2.41 -12.62
CA PRO A 49 -15.36 -2.14 -13.45
C PRO A 49 -16.49 -1.43 -12.69
N GLU A 50 -16.56 -1.58 -11.36
CA GLU A 50 -17.53 -0.91 -10.50
C GLU A 50 -17.37 0.63 -10.41
N LEU A 51 -16.27 1.17 -10.93
CA LEU A 51 -16.05 2.61 -11.04
C LEU A 51 -16.74 3.21 -12.28
N ASP A 52 -17.34 2.39 -13.13
CA ASP A 52 -18.15 2.87 -14.23
C ASP A 52 -19.31 3.77 -13.73
N GLY A 53 -19.50 4.91 -14.39
CA GLY A 53 -20.42 5.96 -13.92
C GLY A 53 -19.98 6.73 -12.67
N ARG A 54 -18.74 6.53 -12.17
CA ARG A 54 -18.14 7.30 -11.06
C ARG A 54 -16.90 8.08 -11.45
N ILE A 55 -16.61 8.10 -12.75
CA ILE A 55 -15.45 8.74 -13.35
C ILE A 55 -15.94 9.89 -14.23
N GLU A 56 -15.55 11.10 -13.88
CA GLU A 56 -15.84 12.30 -14.66
C GLU A 56 -14.54 12.93 -15.19
N PRO A 57 -14.55 13.61 -16.36
CA PRO A 57 -15.65 13.69 -17.31
C PRO A 57 -15.80 12.39 -18.11
N GLU A 58 -17.01 12.10 -18.60
CA GLU A 58 -17.29 10.87 -19.35
C GLU A 58 -16.63 10.80 -20.74
N HIS A 59 -16.07 11.90 -21.24
CA HIS A 59 -15.61 12.03 -22.64
C HIS A 59 -14.18 11.53 -22.92
N GLU A 60 -13.93 11.16 -24.19
CA GLU A 60 -12.66 10.67 -24.72
C GLU A 60 -11.57 11.76 -24.87
N GLU A 61 -11.88 13.03 -24.61
CA GLU A 61 -10.91 14.14 -24.57
C GLU A 61 -10.55 14.56 -23.13
N ALA A 62 -10.66 13.62 -22.18
CA ALA A 62 -10.46 13.88 -20.76
C ALA A 62 -9.08 14.53 -20.49
N ARG A 63 -9.12 15.73 -19.93
CA ARG A 63 -7.93 16.51 -19.50
C ARG A 63 -7.53 16.22 -18.06
N TYR A 64 -8.44 15.62 -17.31
CA TYR A 64 -8.37 15.26 -15.91
C TYR A 64 -9.34 14.09 -15.67
N VAL A 65 -9.25 13.47 -14.51
CA VAL A 65 -10.23 12.50 -14.01
C VAL A 65 -10.65 12.94 -12.61
N VAL A 66 -11.95 12.94 -12.35
CA VAL A 66 -12.54 13.03 -11.01
C VAL A 66 -13.16 11.68 -10.72
N LEU A 67 -12.85 11.14 -9.55
CA LEU A 67 -13.34 9.85 -9.12
C LEU A 67 -14.15 10.02 -7.84
N THR A 68 -15.44 9.74 -7.91
CA THR A 68 -16.34 9.79 -6.75
C THR A 68 -16.39 8.42 -6.07
N LEU A 69 -15.81 8.32 -4.89
CA LEU A 69 -15.70 7.08 -4.14
C LEU A 69 -16.60 7.07 -2.90
N ALA A 70 -17.03 5.87 -2.53
CA ALA A 70 -17.68 5.67 -1.24
C ALA A 70 -16.62 5.68 -0.12
N PHE A 71 -16.97 6.24 1.04
CA PHE A 71 -16.13 6.16 2.24
C PHE A 71 -15.78 4.69 2.57
N GLY A 72 -14.50 4.42 2.84
CA GLY A 72 -14.01 3.08 3.13
C GLY A 72 -13.77 2.18 1.90
N TRP A 73 -13.72 2.74 0.69
CA TRP A 73 -13.42 1.96 -0.52
C TRP A 73 -12.05 1.25 -0.39
N PRO A 74 -12.00 -0.09 -0.55
CA PRO A 74 -10.88 -0.91 -0.10
C PRO A 74 -9.57 -0.67 -0.86
N ALA A 75 -9.64 -0.18 -2.10
CA ALA A 75 -8.49 0.03 -2.97
C ALA A 75 -8.05 1.50 -3.08
N ILE A 76 -8.50 2.37 -2.18
CA ILE A 76 -8.20 3.82 -2.22
C ILE A 76 -6.70 4.11 -2.24
N SER A 77 -5.89 3.29 -1.55
CA SER A 77 -4.44 3.43 -1.50
C SER A 77 -3.73 3.08 -2.82
N ALA A 78 -4.38 2.32 -3.70
CA ALA A 78 -3.82 1.94 -5.00
C ALA A 78 -3.94 3.08 -6.05
N LEU A 79 -4.86 4.04 -5.85
CA LEU A 79 -5.14 5.09 -6.83
C LEU A 79 -3.97 6.07 -7.02
N PRO A 80 -3.33 6.61 -5.97
CA PRO A 80 -2.18 7.47 -6.16
C PRO A 80 -1.00 6.74 -6.83
N VAL A 81 -0.81 5.46 -6.53
CA VAL A 81 0.23 4.62 -7.15
C VAL A 81 -0.02 4.46 -8.64
N LEU A 82 -1.27 4.14 -9.01
CA LEU A 82 -1.67 4.01 -10.40
C LEU A 82 -1.57 5.35 -11.15
N ALA A 83 -2.04 6.44 -10.55
CA ALA A 83 -1.93 7.78 -11.12
C ALA A 83 -0.47 8.11 -11.44
N ARG A 84 0.44 7.86 -10.50
CA ARG A 84 1.88 8.07 -10.69
C ARG A 84 2.48 7.21 -11.80
N ALA A 85 2.06 5.96 -11.95
CA ALA A 85 2.50 5.09 -13.04
C ALA A 85 2.14 5.67 -14.42
N HIS A 86 1.03 6.42 -14.49
CA HIS A 86 0.60 7.17 -15.67
C HIS A 86 1.11 8.62 -15.69
N GLN A 87 2.05 9.00 -14.82
CA GLN A 87 2.57 10.37 -14.68
C GLN A 87 1.47 11.41 -14.41
N LEU A 88 0.51 11.05 -13.56
CA LEU A 88 -0.55 11.91 -13.07
C LEU A 88 -0.33 12.24 -11.59
N ASP A 89 -0.67 13.47 -11.23
CA ASP A 89 -0.83 13.90 -9.84
C ASP A 89 -2.22 13.52 -9.35
N CYS A 90 -2.33 13.07 -8.10
CA CYS A 90 -3.60 12.82 -7.41
C CYS A 90 -3.77 13.90 -6.33
N TYR A 91 -4.96 14.47 -6.21
CA TYR A 91 -5.30 15.47 -5.20
C TYR A 91 -6.54 15.05 -4.42
N ASP A 92 -6.41 15.14 -3.10
CA ASP A 92 -7.49 14.89 -2.16
C ASP A 92 -7.91 16.23 -1.51
N PRO A 93 -9.11 16.75 -1.83
CA PRO A 93 -9.61 18.00 -1.25
C PRO A 93 -9.89 17.88 0.26
N GLN A 94 -10.13 16.68 0.79
CA GLN A 94 -10.37 16.49 2.23
C GLN A 94 -9.11 16.74 3.05
N VAL A 95 -7.95 16.42 2.48
CA VAL A 95 -6.63 16.60 3.12
C VAL A 95 -5.92 17.86 2.62
N GLY A 96 -6.42 18.50 1.57
CA GLY A 96 -5.92 19.77 1.04
C GLY A 96 -4.54 19.67 0.39
N ARG A 97 -4.03 18.47 0.11
CA ARG A 97 -2.70 18.22 -0.44
C ARG A 97 -2.76 17.25 -1.60
N LEU A 98 -1.75 17.32 -2.47
CA LEU A 98 -1.51 16.23 -3.42
C LEU A 98 -1.38 14.95 -2.61
N ALA A 99 -2.19 13.95 -2.95
CA ALA A 99 -1.98 12.60 -2.50
C ALA A 99 -0.63 12.18 -3.08
N VAL A 100 0.40 12.31 -2.24
CA VAL A 100 1.70 11.75 -2.52
C VAL A 100 1.42 10.26 -2.59
N ALA A 101 1.45 9.70 -3.80
CA ALA A 101 1.71 8.29 -3.95
C ALA A 101 2.90 8.05 -3.03
N PRO A 102 2.76 7.24 -1.96
CA PRO A 102 3.90 6.93 -1.12
C PRO A 102 4.95 6.50 -2.14
N ALA A 103 6.07 7.23 -2.18
CA ALA A 103 6.86 7.38 -3.39
C ALA A 103 6.92 6.04 -4.12
N ALA A 104 6.68 6.02 -5.43
CA ALA A 104 7.05 4.84 -6.21
C ALA A 104 8.56 4.65 -6.01
N VAL A 105 8.92 3.94 -4.95
CA VAL A 105 10.22 3.36 -4.68
C VAL A 105 10.09 2.01 -5.34
N GLY A 106 10.32 2.01 -6.65
CA GLY A 106 10.52 0.81 -7.44
C GLY A 106 9.26 -0.02 -7.68
N LEU A 107 9.10 -0.42 -8.95
CA LEU A 107 9.01 -1.86 -9.16
C LEU A 107 10.21 -2.48 -8.45
N GLU A 108 9.93 -3.42 -7.54
CA GLU A 108 10.89 -4.40 -7.02
C GLU A 108 12.12 -3.85 -6.27
N GLY A 109 11.96 -3.67 -4.97
CA GLY A 109 13.08 -3.69 -4.03
C GLY A 109 12.69 -4.58 -2.85
N ALA A 110 13.50 -5.58 -2.54
CA ALA A 110 13.37 -6.30 -1.27
C ALA A 110 13.44 -5.26 -0.15
N SER A 111 12.32 -5.05 0.54
CA SER A 111 12.27 -4.21 1.73
C SER A 111 12.50 -5.13 2.92
N THR A 112 13.27 -4.63 3.88
CA THR A 112 13.54 -5.33 5.14
C THR A 112 12.99 -4.47 6.28
N LEU A 113 12.14 -5.05 7.11
CA LEU A 113 11.66 -4.46 8.35
C LEU A 113 12.15 -5.30 9.52
N GLU A 114 12.55 -4.66 10.61
CA GLU A 114 13.00 -5.34 11.81
C GLU A 114 12.25 -4.80 13.02
N GLY A 115 11.89 -5.69 13.93
CA GLY A 115 11.24 -5.33 15.18
C GLY A 115 11.40 -6.44 16.21
N ARG A 116 10.91 -6.19 17.42
CA ARG A 116 10.95 -7.16 18.52
C ARG A 116 9.54 -7.32 19.05
N VAL A 117 9.08 -8.56 19.15
CA VAL A 117 7.78 -8.88 19.74
C VAL A 117 7.96 -9.80 20.93
N LEU A 118 7.04 -9.76 21.89
CA LEU A 118 7.03 -10.75 22.95
C LEU A 118 6.68 -12.14 22.39
N ALA A 119 7.30 -13.20 22.90
CA ALA A 119 7.11 -14.56 22.40
C ALA A 119 5.63 -15.01 22.41
N HIS A 120 4.84 -14.57 23.40
CA HIS A 120 3.42 -14.87 23.48
C HIS A 120 2.55 -14.08 22.49
N HIS A 121 3.11 -13.04 21.84
CA HIS A 121 2.47 -12.29 20.77
C HIS A 121 2.93 -12.73 19.37
N LEU A 122 3.96 -13.57 19.25
CA LEU A 122 4.53 -13.99 17.97
C LEU A 122 3.47 -14.57 17.03
N VAL A 123 2.67 -15.54 17.50
CA VAL A 123 1.60 -16.17 16.70
C VAL A 123 0.58 -15.13 16.22
N ARG A 124 0.25 -14.16 17.08
CA ARG A 124 -0.70 -13.09 16.74
C ARG A 124 -0.12 -12.15 15.68
N ALA A 125 1.16 -11.80 15.78
CA ALA A 125 1.86 -11.00 14.79
C ALA A 125 1.91 -11.71 13.43
N LEU A 126 2.29 -13.00 13.41
CA LEU A 126 2.37 -13.80 12.18
C LEU A 126 1.01 -13.97 11.50
N ARG A 127 -0.05 -14.25 12.27
CA ARG A 127 -1.43 -14.29 11.75
C ARG A 127 -1.83 -12.97 11.11
N GLN A 128 -1.50 -11.84 11.75
CA GLN A 128 -1.83 -10.52 11.23
C GLN A 128 -1.05 -10.18 9.95
N ILE A 129 0.25 -10.46 9.91
CA ILE A 129 1.10 -10.28 8.72
C ILE A 129 0.58 -11.15 7.57
N SER A 130 0.26 -12.42 7.85
CA SER A 130 -0.31 -13.36 6.89
C SER A 130 -1.61 -12.85 6.28
N ALA A 131 -2.50 -12.27 7.09
CA ALA A 131 -3.74 -11.68 6.62
C ALA A 131 -3.51 -10.50 5.64
N TYR A 132 -2.45 -9.71 5.83
CA TYR A 132 -2.14 -8.60 4.91
C TYR A 132 -1.71 -9.05 3.52
N ILE A 133 -1.12 -10.24 3.40
CA ILE A 133 -0.66 -10.82 2.13
C ILE A 133 -1.60 -11.92 1.61
N GLY A 134 -2.74 -12.13 2.26
CA GLY A 134 -3.69 -13.18 1.89
C GLY A 134 -3.17 -14.62 2.07
N TYR A 135 -2.12 -14.81 2.88
CA TYR A 135 -1.64 -16.12 3.27
C TYR A 135 -2.55 -16.71 4.34
N ARG A 136 -2.96 -17.97 4.16
CA ARG A 136 -3.82 -18.69 5.11
C ARG A 136 -2.95 -19.34 6.18
N TYR A 137 -2.75 -18.61 7.27
CA TYR A 137 -2.11 -19.13 8.46
C TYR A 137 -3.04 -20.13 9.17
N ASP A 138 -2.56 -21.35 9.42
CA ASP A 138 -3.27 -22.47 10.05
C ASP A 138 -2.44 -23.18 11.14
N ASP A 139 -2.92 -24.33 11.60
CA ASP A 139 -2.31 -25.05 12.72
C ASP A 139 -0.93 -25.64 12.35
N LEU A 140 -0.66 -25.94 11.07
CA LEU A 140 0.64 -26.43 10.62
C LEU A 140 1.70 -25.34 10.73
N ASP A 141 1.30 -24.09 10.51
CA ASP A 141 2.18 -22.93 10.70
C ASP A 141 2.61 -22.80 12.17
N GLU A 142 1.72 -23.06 13.12
CA GLU A 142 2.04 -23.03 14.56
C GLU A 142 2.92 -24.20 14.98
N GLU A 143 2.68 -25.39 14.42
CA GLU A 143 3.52 -26.55 14.65
C GLU A 143 4.95 -26.30 14.14
N ALA A 144 5.10 -25.64 12.99
CA ALA A 144 6.40 -25.28 12.42
C ALA A 144 7.22 -24.31 13.29
N LEU A 145 6.57 -23.53 14.15
CA LEU A 145 7.24 -22.62 15.10
C LEU A 145 7.63 -23.31 16.41
N THR A 146 7.07 -24.48 16.69
CA THR A 146 7.32 -25.20 17.95
C THR A 146 8.74 -25.73 17.96
N GLY A 147 9.57 -25.23 18.90
CA GLY A 147 10.99 -25.58 19.01
C GLY A 147 11.91 -24.97 17.95
N ALA A 148 11.34 -24.32 16.92
CA ALA A 148 12.11 -23.71 15.83
C ALA A 148 13.04 -22.58 16.29
N LEU A 149 12.73 -21.94 17.42
CA LEU A 149 13.51 -20.84 17.97
C LEU A 149 14.57 -21.30 18.99
N ASP A 150 14.57 -22.57 19.39
CA ASP A 150 15.42 -23.05 20.51
C ASP A 150 16.92 -22.89 20.21
N ASP A 151 17.30 -23.05 18.94
CA ASP A 151 18.68 -22.92 18.46
C ASP A 151 18.96 -21.57 17.75
N THR A 152 18.05 -20.59 17.86
CA THR A 152 18.19 -19.27 17.22
C THR A 152 18.66 -18.19 18.19
N ASP A 153 19.44 -17.22 17.71
CA ASP A 153 19.92 -16.08 18.49
C ASP A 153 20.15 -14.88 17.56
N ASP A 154 19.64 -13.70 17.94
CA ASP A 154 19.66 -12.50 17.09
C ASP A 154 21.04 -11.82 16.95
N GLU A 155 22.01 -12.17 17.82
CA GLU A 155 23.37 -11.62 17.81
C GLU A 155 24.44 -12.65 17.43
N ALA A 156 24.29 -13.89 17.87
CA ALA A 156 25.33 -14.92 17.84
C ALA A 156 24.90 -16.22 17.13
N GLY A 157 23.64 -16.34 16.72
CA GLY A 157 23.08 -17.58 16.17
C GLY A 157 22.44 -17.43 14.78
N PRO A 158 21.94 -18.54 14.22
CA PRO A 158 21.15 -18.51 13.01
C PRO A 158 19.76 -17.92 13.29
N TRP A 159 19.17 -17.33 12.26
CA TRP A 159 17.76 -16.96 12.26
C TRP A 159 16.96 -18.10 11.65
N PHE A 160 15.78 -18.40 12.20
CA PHE A 160 14.83 -19.31 11.60
C PHE A 160 14.10 -18.62 10.47
N ASP A 161 14.16 -19.19 9.27
CA ASP A 161 13.54 -18.69 8.06
C ASP A 161 12.14 -19.28 7.87
N TYR A 162 11.15 -18.40 7.77
CA TYR A 162 9.74 -18.77 7.67
C TYR A 162 9.10 -18.15 6.42
N PRO A 163 9.03 -18.89 5.30
CA PRO A 163 8.48 -18.37 4.06
C PRO A 163 6.96 -18.29 4.11
N LEU A 164 6.40 -17.10 3.87
CA LEU A 164 4.97 -16.87 3.68
C LEU A 164 4.66 -16.72 2.19
N ALA A 165 4.03 -17.74 1.61
CA ALA A 165 3.66 -17.80 0.19
C ALA A 165 2.38 -16.99 -0.14
N GLY A 166 2.26 -15.77 0.40
CA GLY A 166 1.18 -14.84 0.09
C GLY A 166 1.43 -14.02 -1.18
N THR A 167 0.62 -12.99 -1.40
CA THR A 167 0.79 -11.99 -2.48
C THR A 167 0.84 -10.59 -1.88
N PRO A 168 2.03 -9.95 -1.80
CA PRO A 168 3.35 -10.45 -2.20
C PRO A 168 3.87 -11.56 -1.27
N ALA A 169 4.78 -12.39 -1.77
CA ALA A 169 5.47 -13.39 -0.96
C ALA A 169 6.48 -12.70 -0.03
N LEU A 170 6.52 -13.12 1.23
CA LEU A 170 7.40 -12.58 2.27
C LEU A 170 8.19 -13.73 2.90
N THR A 171 9.38 -13.43 3.43
CA THR A 171 10.13 -14.33 4.31
C THR A 171 10.25 -13.67 5.67
N ILE A 172 9.81 -14.37 6.71
CA ILE A 172 9.94 -13.92 8.10
C ILE A 172 11.13 -14.63 8.71
N PHE A 173 12.12 -13.88 9.15
CA PHE A 173 13.23 -14.39 9.93
C PHE A 173 12.95 -14.15 11.40
N LEU A 174 13.10 -15.20 12.21
CA LEU A 174 12.83 -15.19 13.64
C LEU A 174 14.08 -15.60 14.41
N ALA A 175 14.42 -14.85 15.44
CA ALA A 175 15.52 -15.20 16.34
C ALA A 175 15.18 -14.83 17.78
N ARG A 176 15.67 -15.60 18.75
CA ARG A 176 15.51 -15.21 20.15
C ARG A 176 16.40 -14.02 20.48
N SER A 177 15.87 -13.07 21.23
CA SER A 177 16.65 -11.94 21.74
C SER A 177 17.36 -12.32 23.05
N GLN A 178 18.64 -12.02 23.17
CA GLN A 178 19.40 -12.32 24.39
C GLN A 178 18.83 -11.60 25.62
N GLY A 179 18.62 -12.35 26.70
CA GLY A 179 18.24 -11.80 28.01
C GLY A 179 16.74 -11.57 28.24
N GLY A 180 15.85 -12.03 27.36
CA GLY A 180 14.41 -11.83 27.52
C GLY A 180 13.49 -12.88 26.87
N SER A 181 12.19 -12.67 27.04
CA SER A 181 11.10 -13.43 26.37
C SER A 181 10.71 -12.83 25.01
N ALA A 182 11.55 -11.96 24.46
CA ALA A 182 11.32 -11.31 23.17
C ALA A 182 11.92 -12.14 22.02
N VAL A 183 11.25 -12.08 20.88
CA VAL A 183 11.66 -12.65 19.61
C VAL A 183 11.92 -11.49 18.67
N SER A 184 13.14 -11.42 18.15
CA SER A 184 13.51 -10.52 17.07
C SER A 184 12.90 -11.05 15.78
N ILE A 185 12.16 -10.19 15.10
CA ILE A 185 11.49 -10.48 13.84
C ILE A 185 12.09 -9.59 12.77
N ARG A 186 12.49 -10.20 11.66
CA ARG A 186 12.85 -9.51 10.43
C ARG A 186 11.93 -9.97 9.33
N VAL A 187 11.31 -9.04 8.62
CA VAL A 187 10.42 -9.32 7.49
C VAL A 187 11.10 -8.86 6.23
N GLU A 188 11.30 -9.78 5.29
CA GLU A 188 11.89 -9.48 3.98
C GLU A 188 10.91 -9.84 2.86
N GLY A 189 10.89 -9.01 1.83
CA GLY A 189 10.14 -9.32 0.62
C GLY A 189 9.78 -8.07 -0.18
N LEU A 190 9.02 -8.28 -1.25
CA LEU A 190 8.56 -7.21 -2.13
C LEU A 190 7.38 -6.47 -1.50
N MET A 191 7.68 -5.59 -0.54
CA MET A 191 6.68 -4.81 0.18
C MET A 191 6.50 -3.42 -0.43
N ASN A 192 5.25 -3.00 -0.62
CA ASN A 192 4.95 -1.60 -0.88
C ASN A 192 4.90 -0.82 0.44
N LEU A 193 5.01 0.51 0.39
CA LEU A 193 5.04 1.37 1.58
C LEU A 193 3.83 1.21 2.52
N VAL A 194 2.65 0.88 1.98
CA VAL A 194 1.44 0.66 2.79
C VAL A 194 1.55 -0.66 3.57
N LEU A 195 2.00 -1.72 2.90
CA LEU A 195 2.25 -3.02 3.53
C LEU A 195 3.38 -2.89 4.55
N SER A 196 4.47 -2.19 4.20
CA SER A 196 5.59 -1.94 5.11
C SER A 196 5.12 -1.21 6.37
N ALA A 197 4.38 -0.10 6.23
CA ALA A 197 3.87 0.65 7.39
C ALA A 197 2.90 -0.17 8.26
N ARG A 198 2.07 -1.02 7.65
CA ARG A 198 1.16 -1.92 8.40
C ARG A 198 1.91 -2.98 9.17
N ILE A 199 2.96 -3.57 8.59
CA ILE A 199 3.81 -4.57 9.23
C ILE A 199 4.61 -3.92 10.36
N ASP A 200 5.22 -2.76 10.10
CA ASP A 200 5.93 -1.95 11.08
C ASP A 200 5.06 -1.64 12.31
N THR A 201 3.80 -1.22 12.08
CA THR A 201 2.83 -1.00 13.17
C THR A 201 2.55 -2.28 13.96
N VAL A 202 2.51 -3.46 13.33
CA VAL A 202 2.32 -4.73 14.04
C VAL A 202 3.53 -5.06 14.90
N LEU A 203 4.74 -4.77 14.42
CA LEU A 203 5.98 -5.01 15.15
C LEU A 203 6.14 -4.05 16.34
N ASP A 204 5.62 -2.82 16.26
CA ASP A 204 5.67 -1.82 17.35
C ASP A 204 4.63 -2.06 18.46
N VAL A 205 3.53 -2.75 18.17
CA VAL A 205 2.40 -2.91 19.10
C VAL A 205 2.58 -4.06 20.09
N TYR A 206 3.43 -5.04 19.79
CA TYR A 206 3.51 -6.33 20.49
C TYR A 206 4.86 -6.62 21.12
#